data_AF-A0A537KIZ3-F1
#
_entry.id   AF-A0A537KIZ3-F1
#
_cell.length_a   1.000
_cell.length_b   1.000
_cell.length_c   1.000
_cell.angle_alpha   90.00
_cell.angle_beta   90.00
_cell.angle_gamma   90.00
#
_symmetry.space_group_name_H-M   'P 1'
#
loop_
_entity.id
_entity.type
_entity.pdbx_description
1 polymer ?
#
loop_
_entity_poly.entity_id
_entity_poly.type
_entity_poly.pdbx_seq_one_letter_code
_entity_poly.pdbx_strand_id
1 'polypeptide(L)'
;MEGHQTANKDLGTLSIKDLFFKYVRFLPVFLVSVALCLLGAYLYLRYTTPIYRVTGTLIFKQETQNSGGKFNDIFNAKNVSDVQSEIEILKSQDLMERVVNSVQLQTGYFAVGKIKTLNIYTACPFRLNIIKLTDSFSSFKMNFTFPSENEFRVNKELERFKFGNVFGNSYGLFSLTKVYNGVKGKEFNVEWKPTYEQASLFAPMVRVAPKIPGSNIYNIQVDYTNSALAADIVNNLMIRYKDASIDDKNVTIKQRLDYIVTQLIRIDRDLDSIEAKRIIYINENNMSAYEAQSAALFDIQTRSDEQIQNQKQQLVIIDLMTAYLKDSMNNFEKTPSTLSISDLALSSMVGGYNQMQLERKRMLEQKIPEENP
;
A
#
# COMPACT_ATOMS: atom_id res chain seq x y z
N MET A 1 23.30 18.57 102.87
CA MET A 1 22.90 17.15 103.03
C MET A 1 21.50 17.02 102.50
N GLU A 2 21.33 16.09 101.56
CA GLU A 2 20.07 15.43 101.15
C GLU A 2 18.94 16.33 100.60
N GLY A 3 18.40 16.15 99.40
CA GLY A 3 18.57 15.10 98.41
C GLY A 3 17.41 15.18 97.40
N HIS A 4 17.73 14.94 96.13
CA HIS A 4 16.87 14.39 95.08
C HIS A 4 15.64 15.20 94.63
N GLN A 5 15.69 15.92 93.50
CA GLN A 5 15.46 15.36 92.15
C GLN A 5 14.51 14.16 92.13
N THR A 6 13.26 14.37 91.71
CA THR A 6 12.51 13.51 90.76
C THR A 6 11.06 14.00 90.62
N ALA A 7 10.81 14.85 89.63
CA ALA A 7 9.47 15.03 89.07
C ALA A 7 9.58 14.88 87.55
N ASN A 8 10.06 13.71 87.12
CA ASN A 8 10.13 13.34 85.72
C ASN A 8 10.09 11.81 85.60
N LYS A 9 8.95 11.22 85.94
CA LYS A 9 8.63 9.80 85.69
C LYS A 9 7.16 9.54 86.00
N ASP A 10 6.28 9.83 85.05
CA ASP A 10 4.93 9.24 84.96
C ASP A 10 4.45 9.27 83.50
N LEU A 11 5.33 8.82 82.59
CA LEU A 11 5.01 8.56 81.17
C LEU A 11 5.19 7.08 80.79
N GLY A 12 5.39 6.20 81.78
CA GLY A 12 5.68 4.79 81.54
C GLY A 12 4.84 3.88 82.42
N THR A 13 3.71 3.43 81.86
CA THR A 13 2.87 2.24 82.21
C THR A 13 1.38 2.57 82.18
N LEU A 14 0.90 3.19 81.09
CA LEU A 14 -0.52 3.06 80.73
C LEU A 14 -0.76 1.58 80.39
N SER A 15 -1.26 0.83 81.37
CA SER A 15 -1.59 -0.58 81.21
C SER A 15 -2.66 -0.71 80.13
N ILE A 16 -2.44 -1.60 79.16
CA ILE A 16 -3.38 -1.87 78.06
C ILE A 16 -4.80 -2.19 78.57
N LYS A 17 -4.89 -2.81 79.75
CA LYS A 17 -6.16 -3.10 80.43
C LYS A 17 -6.92 -1.84 80.84
N ASP A 18 -6.23 -0.80 81.31
CA ASP A 18 -6.86 0.44 81.78
C ASP A 18 -7.37 1.29 80.61
N LEU A 19 -6.64 1.28 79.49
CA LEU A 19 -7.15 1.84 78.22
C LEU A 19 -8.38 1.08 77.73
N PHE A 20 -8.36 -0.25 77.79
CA PHE A 20 -9.47 -1.08 77.34
C PHE A 20 -10.77 -0.80 78.11
N PHE A 21 -10.74 -0.81 79.44
CA PHE A 21 -11.94 -0.53 80.25
C PHE A 21 -12.43 0.92 80.08
N LYS A 22 -11.54 1.88 79.83
CA LYS A 22 -11.90 3.27 79.53
C LYS A 22 -12.68 3.41 78.21
N TYR A 23 -12.31 2.67 77.17
CA TYR A 23 -13.00 2.70 75.87
C TYR A 23 -14.26 1.83 75.81
N VAL A 24 -14.34 0.73 76.57
CA VAL A 24 -15.55 -0.11 76.65
C VAL A 24 -16.77 0.67 77.16
N ARG A 25 -16.59 1.66 78.04
CA ARG A 25 -17.70 2.55 78.46
C ARG A 25 -18.26 3.40 77.32
N PHE A 26 -17.44 3.72 76.30
CA PHE A 26 -17.85 4.45 75.10
C PHE A 26 -18.30 3.54 73.94
N LEU A 27 -18.38 2.22 74.17
CA LEU A 27 -18.78 1.24 73.17
C LEU A 27 -20.13 1.57 72.50
N PRO A 28 -21.17 2.10 73.19
CA PRO A 28 -22.39 2.55 72.52
C PRO A 28 -22.15 3.69 71.52
N VAL A 29 -21.29 4.66 71.85
CA VAL A 29 -20.94 5.79 70.96
C VAL A 29 -20.15 5.30 69.74
N PHE A 30 -19.25 4.35 69.95
CA PHE A 30 -18.53 3.69 68.85
C PHE A 30 -19.48 2.92 67.94
N LEU A 31 -20.45 2.20 68.50
CA LEU A 31 -21.43 1.44 67.73
C LEU A 31 -22.34 2.37 66.91
N VAL A 32 -22.75 3.51 67.49
CA VAL A 32 -23.49 4.55 66.77
C VAL A 32 -22.65 5.20 65.68
N SER A 33 -21.36 5.49 65.91
CA SER A 33 -20.50 6.08 64.87
C SER A 33 -20.27 5.11 63.71
N VAL A 34 -20.07 3.82 64.00
CA VAL A 34 -19.97 2.76 62.98
C VAL A 34 -21.27 2.64 62.20
N ALA A 35 -22.43 2.65 62.87
CA ALA A 35 -23.73 2.61 62.21
C ALA A 35 -23.94 3.83 61.30
N LEU A 36 -23.53 5.03 61.73
CA LEU A 36 -23.64 6.25 60.95
C LEU A 36 -22.70 6.25 59.73
N CYS A 37 -21.47 5.74 59.87
CA CYS A 37 -20.55 5.51 58.76
C CYS A 37 -21.10 4.48 57.76
N LEU A 38 -21.68 3.37 58.22
CA LEU A 38 -22.30 2.37 57.35
C LEU A 38 -23.53 2.92 56.63
N LEU A 39 -24.36 3.72 57.30
CA LEU A 39 -25.49 4.41 56.69
C LEU A 39 -25.00 5.39 55.60
N GLY A 40 -23.96 6.18 55.90
CA GLY A 40 -23.33 7.08 54.93
C GLY A 40 -22.78 6.34 53.71
N ALA A 41 -22.06 5.24 53.93
CA ALA A 41 -21.55 4.39 52.86
C ALA A 41 -22.68 3.78 52.02
N TYR A 42 -23.75 3.28 52.66
CA TYR A 42 -24.91 2.73 51.97
C TYR A 42 -25.61 3.78 51.09
N LEU A 43 -25.84 4.99 51.62
CA LEU A 43 -26.41 6.09 50.85
C LEU A 43 -25.49 6.48 49.68
N TYR A 44 -24.18 6.54 49.91
CA TYR A 44 -23.21 6.82 48.86
C TYR A 44 -23.24 5.76 47.73
N LEU A 45 -23.19 4.46 48.07
CA LEU A 45 -23.26 3.38 47.07
C LEU A 45 -24.61 3.35 46.34
N ARG A 46 -25.70 3.71 47.01
CA ARG A 46 -27.05 3.74 46.41
C ARG A 46 -27.19 4.83 45.35
N TYR A 47 -26.52 5.97 45.52
CA TYR A 47 -26.66 7.14 44.65
C TYR A 47 -25.53 7.34 43.66
N THR A 48 -24.36 6.75 43.88
CA THR A 48 -23.24 6.81 42.93
C THR A 48 -23.61 6.14 41.60
N THR A 49 -23.34 6.80 40.49
CA THR A 49 -23.56 6.25 39.14
C THR A 49 -22.46 5.23 38.81
N PRO A 50 -22.80 3.98 38.45
CA PRO A 50 -21.80 3.00 38.04
C PRO A 50 -21.15 3.45 36.72
N ILE A 51 -19.84 3.28 36.62
CA ILE A 51 -19.07 3.48 35.40
C ILE A 51 -18.61 2.10 34.92
N TYR A 52 -18.96 1.76 33.69
CA TYR A 52 -18.61 0.50 33.05
C TYR A 52 -17.42 0.71 32.12
N ARG A 53 -16.45 -0.18 32.19
CA ARG A 53 -15.34 -0.25 31.24
C ARG A 53 -15.63 -1.30 30.19
N VAL A 54 -15.74 -0.89 28.93
CA VAL A 54 -15.81 -1.81 27.80
C VAL A 54 -14.45 -1.87 27.13
N THR A 55 -13.98 -3.06 26.79
CA THR A 55 -12.67 -3.30 26.18
C THR A 55 -12.81 -4.13 24.91
N GLY A 56 -12.26 -3.62 23.81
CA GLY A 56 -12.01 -4.35 22.57
C GLY A 56 -10.50 -4.61 22.44
N THR A 57 -10.12 -5.72 21.81
CA THR A 57 -8.71 -6.03 21.54
C THR A 57 -8.47 -6.04 20.03
N LEU A 58 -7.48 -5.26 19.59
CA LEU A 58 -7.08 -5.12 18.19
C LEU A 58 -5.61 -5.52 18.04
N ILE A 59 -5.28 -6.14 16.91
CA ILE A 59 -3.89 -6.48 16.53
C ILE A 59 -3.49 -5.55 15.39
N PHE A 60 -2.43 -4.78 15.57
CA PHE A 60 -1.81 -4.05 14.47
C PHE A 60 -0.92 -5.00 13.67
N LYS A 61 -1.26 -5.19 12.39
CA LYS A 61 -0.50 -6.06 11.51
C LYS A 61 0.74 -5.31 11.03
N GLN A 62 1.91 -5.72 11.50
CA GLN A 62 3.17 -5.24 10.96
C GLN A 62 3.39 -5.85 9.58
N GLU A 63 3.56 -5.01 8.57
CA GLU A 63 4.10 -5.45 7.28
C GLU A 63 5.62 -5.58 7.47
N THR A 64 6.08 -6.79 7.79
CA THR A 64 7.50 -7.12 7.70
C THR A 64 7.90 -7.05 6.23
N GLN A 65 8.46 -5.91 5.84
CA GLN A 65 9.28 -5.80 4.64
C GLN A 65 10.50 -6.69 4.83
N ASN A 66 10.39 -7.96 4.42
CA ASN A 66 11.51 -8.89 4.31
C ASN A 66 12.40 -8.48 3.13
N SER A 67 13.07 -7.32 3.26
CA SER A 67 14.21 -6.96 2.43
C SER A 67 15.46 -7.17 3.28
N GLY A 68 16.09 -8.34 3.13
CA GLY A 68 17.29 -8.72 3.88
C GLY A 68 18.43 -7.71 3.70
N GLY A 69 18.93 -7.17 4.82
CA GLY A 69 20.10 -6.30 4.86
C GLY A 69 20.21 -5.53 6.18
N LYS A 70 21.42 -5.06 6.52
CA LYS A 70 21.77 -4.27 7.73
C LYS A 70 21.06 -2.90 7.85
N PHE A 71 19.94 -2.71 7.15
CA PHE A 71 19.06 -1.53 7.18
C PHE A 71 17.94 -1.68 8.23
N ASN A 72 17.84 -2.83 8.90
CA ASN A 72 16.81 -3.14 9.91
C ASN A 72 16.84 -2.25 11.16
N ASP A 73 18.01 -1.76 11.60
CA ASP A 73 18.08 -0.95 12.83
C ASP A 73 17.49 0.46 12.65
N ILE A 74 17.50 1.00 11.43
CA ILE A 74 16.86 2.28 11.11
C ILE A 74 15.34 2.12 10.97
N PHE A 75 14.86 0.95 10.52
CA PHE A 75 13.43 0.65 10.41
C PHE A 75 12.78 0.28 11.75
N ASN A 76 13.52 -0.30 12.70
CA ASN A 76 12.98 -0.61 14.03
C ASN A 76 12.58 0.63 14.85
N ALA A 77 13.27 1.76 14.68
CA ALA A 77 12.84 3.04 15.25
C ALA A 77 11.56 3.59 14.59
N LYS A 78 11.30 3.21 13.33
CA LYS A 78 10.10 3.58 12.56
C LYS A 78 8.86 2.77 12.98
N ASN A 79 9.05 1.59 13.57
CA ASN A 79 7.97 0.69 13.98
C ASN A 79 7.16 1.21 15.18
N VAL A 80 7.77 1.99 16.08
CA VAL A 80 7.06 2.65 17.19
C VAL A 80 6.28 3.87 16.69
N SER A 81 6.81 4.61 15.72
CA SER A 81 6.10 5.75 15.11
C SER A 81 4.87 5.31 14.30
N ASP A 82 4.90 4.12 13.69
CA ASP A 82 3.78 3.57 12.94
C ASP A 82 2.61 3.22 13.86
N VAL A 83 2.87 2.44 14.92
CA VAL A 83 1.82 2.06 15.89
C VAL A 83 1.29 3.26 16.67
N GLN A 84 2.15 4.23 17.04
CA GLN A 84 1.67 5.45 17.68
C GLN A 84 0.77 6.26 16.75
N SER A 85 1.07 6.32 15.44
CA SER A 85 0.21 6.98 14.46
C SER A 85 -1.15 6.29 14.36
N GLU A 86 -1.18 4.96 14.33
CA GLU A 86 -2.43 4.18 14.35
C GLU A 86 -3.25 4.41 15.62
N ILE A 87 -2.59 4.56 16.78
CA ILE A 87 -3.22 4.93 18.04
C ILE A 87 -3.86 6.33 17.97
N GLU A 88 -3.18 7.31 17.38
CA GLU A 88 -3.72 8.65 17.20
C GLU A 88 -4.90 8.66 16.21
N ILE A 89 -4.84 7.86 15.14
CA ILE A 89 -5.97 7.69 14.21
C ILE A 89 -7.18 7.12 14.94
N LEU A 90 -7.01 6.10 15.80
CA LEU A 90 -8.09 5.54 16.61
C LEU A 90 -8.70 6.54 17.59
N LYS A 91 -7.93 7.51 18.07
CA LYS A 91 -8.38 8.59 18.98
C LYS A 91 -8.87 9.83 18.24
N SER A 92 -8.73 9.87 16.92
CA SER A 92 -9.04 11.06 16.14
C SER A 92 -10.53 11.39 16.16
N GLN A 93 -10.83 12.68 16.10
CA GLN A 93 -12.21 13.15 16.04
C GLN A 93 -12.88 12.74 14.73
N ASP A 94 -12.19 12.76 13.59
CA ASP A 94 -12.76 12.38 12.29
C ASP A 94 -13.29 10.93 12.32
N LEU A 95 -12.50 10.01 12.88
CA LEU A 95 -12.94 8.62 13.00
C LEU A 95 -14.14 8.50 13.94
N MET A 96 -14.14 9.24 15.05
CA MET A 96 -15.26 9.26 15.98
C MET A 96 -16.53 9.88 15.37
N GLU A 97 -16.42 10.89 14.50
CA GLU A 97 -17.55 11.45 13.76
C GLU A 97 -18.21 10.40 12.84
N ARG A 98 -17.39 9.57 12.17
CA ARG A 98 -17.89 8.43 11.38
C ARG A 98 -18.61 7.42 12.27
N VAL A 99 -18.10 7.15 13.48
CA VAL A 99 -18.75 6.26 14.46
C VAL A 99 -20.10 6.83 14.91
N VAL A 100 -20.14 8.09 15.35
CA VAL A 100 -21.35 8.79 15.77
C VAL A 100 -22.41 8.78 14.68
N ASN A 101 -22.04 9.07 13.42
CA ASN A 101 -22.95 9.04 12.29
C ASN A 101 -23.49 7.64 12.00
N SER A 102 -22.64 6.61 12.09
CA SER A 102 -23.03 5.24 11.76
C SER A 102 -24.02 4.61 12.74
N VAL A 103 -23.90 4.96 14.02
CA VAL A 103 -24.75 4.43 15.10
C VAL A 103 -25.87 5.40 15.48
N GLN A 104 -25.86 6.61 14.90
CA GLN A 104 -26.78 7.70 15.19
C GLN A 104 -26.73 8.18 16.66
N LEU A 105 -25.51 8.31 17.21
CA LEU A 105 -25.27 8.74 18.60
C LEU A 105 -25.53 10.23 18.86
N GLN A 106 -26.05 10.96 17.87
CA GLN A 106 -26.46 12.36 18.03
C GLN A 106 -27.59 12.51 19.06
N THR A 107 -28.44 11.49 19.18
CA THR A 107 -29.61 11.52 20.06
C THR A 107 -29.36 10.71 21.34
N GLY A 108 -29.26 11.41 22.47
CA GLY A 108 -29.19 10.83 23.80
C GLY A 108 -30.58 10.67 24.43
N TYR A 109 -30.82 9.51 25.04
CA TYR A 109 -32.08 9.21 25.74
C TYR A 109 -31.82 9.04 27.23
N PHE A 110 -32.57 9.77 28.05
CA PHE A 110 -32.40 9.76 29.50
C PHE A 110 -33.75 9.58 30.22
N ALA A 111 -33.85 8.58 31.09
CA ALA A 111 -35.01 8.42 31.98
C ALA A 111 -34.85 9.31 33.22
N VAL A 112 -35.84 10.16 33.48
CA VAL A 112 -35.85 11.03 34.67
C VAL A 112 -36.49 10.26 35.82
N GLY A 113 -35.67 9.87 36.81
CA GLY A 113 -36.14 9.30 38.06
C GLY A 113 -36.34 10.36 39.15
N LYS A 114 -36.84 9.95 40.31
CA LYS A 114 -37.03 10.85 41.47
C LYS A 114 -35.72 11.43 42.02
N ILE A 115 -34.61 10.71 41.84
CA ILE A 115 -33.33 11.02 42.48
C ILE A 115 -32.18 11.12 41.47
N LYS A 116 -32.23 10.34 40.38
CA LYS A 116 -31.19 10.35 39.34
C LYS A 116 -31.78 10.24 37.95
N THR A 117 -31.05 10.80 37.00
CA THR A 117 -31.33 10.68 35.56
C THR A 117 -30.40 9.60 34.99
N LEU A 118 -30.96 8.59 34.32
CA LEU A 118 -30.21 7.46 33.79
C LEU A 118 -30.18 7.51 32.26
N ASN A 119 -29.00 7.35 31.64
CA ASN A 119 -28.90 7.16 30.20
C ASN A 119 -29.42 5.77 29.80
N ILE A 120 -30.51 5.73 29.05
CA ILE A 120 -31.22 4.51 28.66
C ILE A 120 -30.95 4.06 27.23
N TYR A 121 -30.16 4.79 26.44
CA TYR A 121 -29.68 4.45 25.08
C TYR A 121 -30.58 3.49 24.25
N THR A 122 -30.41 2.15 24.35
CA THR A 122 -31.21 1.14 23.64
C THR A 122 -32.54 0.77 24.31
N ALA A 123 -32.65 0.94 25.62
CA ALA A 123 -33.82 0.60 26.42
C ALA A 123 -34.86 1.74 26.49
N CYS A 124 -34.81 2.70 25.56
CA CYS A 124 -35.83 3.74 25.46
C CYS A 124 -37.13 3.16 24.87
N PRO A 125 -38.32 3.41 25.45
CA PRO A 125 -39.59 2.91 24.92
C PRO A 125 -40.06 3.60 23.64
N PHE A 126 -39.25 4.51 23.09
CA PHE A 126 -39.54 5.22 21.86
C PHE A 126 -38.26 5.65 21.14
N ARG A 127 -38.39 6.02 19.87
CA ARG A 127 -37.34 6.68 19.08
C ARG A 127 -37.85 8.01 18.56
N LEU A 128 -37.03 9.04 18.72
CA LEU A 128 -37.25 10.35 18.13
C LEU A 128 -36.78 10.31 16.68
N ASN A 129 -37.70 10.52 15.74
CA ASN A 129 -37.39 10.71 14.33
C ASN A 129 -37.37 12.21 14.04
N ILE A 130 -36.26 12.68 13.47
CA ILE A 130 -36.07 14.07 13.09
C ILE A 130 -36.45 14.19 11.62
N ILE A 131 -37.53 14.91 11.31
CA ILE A 131 -38.00 15.10 9.93
C ILE A 131 -37.32 16.33 9.33
N LYS A 132 -37.25 17.42 10.10
CA LYS A 132 -36.56 18.65 9.70
C LYS A 132 -36.05 19.38 10.94
N LEU A 133 -34.78 19.79 10.93
CA LEU A 133 -34.21 20.67 11.95
C LEU A 133 -34.34 22.13 11.51
N THR A 134 -34.60 23.01 12.47
CA THR A 134 -34.50 24.46 12.27
C THR A 134 -33.04 24.89 12.15
N ASP A 135 -32.18 24.36 13.03
CA ASP A 135 -30.74 24.58 13.03
C ASP A 135 -30.00 23.28 13.37
N SER A 136 -29.16 22.83 12.44
CA SER A 136 -28.37 21.60 12.55
C SER A 136 -27.06 21.78 13.33
N PHE A 137 -26.69 23.01 13.72
CA PHE A 137 -25.50 23.31 14.50
C PHE A 137 -25.81 23.55 15.99
N SER A 138 -27.07 23.82 16.34
CA SER A 138 -27.48 24.01 17.73
C SER A 138 -27.89 22.70 18.39
N SER A 139 -27.37 22.42 19.59
CA SER A 139 -27.90 21.35 20.43
C SER A 139 -29.22 21.75 21.09
N PHE A 140 -30.08 20.77 21.35
CA PHE A 140 -31.34 21.00 22.04
C PHE A 140 -31.70 19.87 23.00
N LYS A 141 -32.58 20.18 23.93
CA LYS A 141 -33.12 19.23 24.89
C LYS A 141 -34.64 19.32 24.91
N MET A 142 -35.29 18.17 24.79
CA MET A 142 -36.73 18.03 24.88
C MET A 142 -37.10 17.14 26.05
N ASN A 143 -38.07 17.58 26.84
CA ASN A 143 -38.62 16.80 27.95
C ASN A 143 -39.95 16.19 27.52
N PHE A 144 -40.05 14.87 27.53
CA PHE A 144 -41.25 14.13 27.20
C PHE A 144 -41.91 13.59 28.47
N THR A 145 -43.21 13.84 28.60
CA THR A 145 -44.04 13.28 29.68
C THR A 145 -45.15 12.43 29.09
N PHE A 146 -45.37 11.25 29.68
CA PHE A 146 -46.31 10.25 29.19
C PHE A 146 -47.51 10.13 30.15
N PRO A 147 -48.60 10.91 29.92
CA PRO A 147 -49.81 10.80 30.72
C PRO A 147 -50.59 9.51 30.47
N SER A 148 -50.44 8.88 29.31
CA SER A 148 -51.08 7.61 28.91
C SER A 148 -50.12 6.76 28.06
N GLU A 149 -50.43 5.48 27.83
CA GLU A 149 -49.56 4.56 27.07
C GLU A 149 -49.40 4.94 25.58
N ASN A 150 -50.28 5.76 25.04
CA ASN A 150 -50.31 6.16 23.62
C ASN A 150 -50.22 7.67 23.40
N GLU A 151 -50.18 8.47 24.47
CA GLU A 151 -50.13 9.93 24.40
C GLU A 151 -48.89 10.46 25.12
N PHE A 152 -48.30 11.51 24.56
CA PHE A 152 -47.16 12.20 25.15
C PHE A 152 -47.34 13.73 25.06
N ARG A 153 -46.61 14.44 25.92
CA ARG A 153 -46.47 15.90 25.89
C ARG A 153 -45.00 16.27 25.81
N VAL A 154 -44.70 17.39 25.17
CA VAL A 154 -43.34 17.91 24.98
C VAL A 154 -43.18 19.19 25.78
N ASN A 155 -42.06 19.37 26.48
CA ASN A 155 -41.66 20.61 27.17
C ASN A 155 -42.71 21.24 28.11
N LYS A 156 -43.57 20.41 28.72
CA LYS A 156 -44.70 20.81 29.58
C LYS A 156 -45.81 21.58 28.85
N GLU A 157 -45.86 21.50 27.53
CA GLU A 157 -47.00 22.00 26.75
C GLU A 157 -48.28 21.23 27.12
N LEU A 158 -49.42 21.90 26.97
CA LEU A 158 -50.74 21.33 27.25
C LEU A 158 -51.19 20.34 26.16
N GLU A 159 -50.66 20.51 24.95
CA GLU A 159 -51.04 19.73 23.79
C GLU A 159 -50.55 18.27 23.93
N ARG A 160 -51.42 17.34 23.53
CA ARG A 160 -51.15 15.90 23.61
C ARG A 160 -51.00 15.34 22.22
N PHE A 161 -49.89 14.67 21.99
CA PHE A 161 -49.59 14.03 20.73
C PHE A 161 -49.67 12.52 20.88
N LYS A 162 -50.03 11.84 19.79
CA LYS A 162 -50.00 10.38 19.69
C LYS A 162 -48.74 9.93 18.97
N PHE A 163 -48.27 8.71 19.26
CA PHE A 163 -47.16 8.11 18.51
C PHE A 163 -47.48 8.07 17.01
N GLY A 164 -46.47 8.32 16.18
CA GLY A 164 -46.58 8.41 14.73
C GLY A 164 -47.02 9.78 14.20
N ASN A 165 -47.66 10.62 15.02
CA ASN A 165 -48.00 11.98 14.59
C ASN A 165 -46.76 12.87 14.53
N VAL A 166 -46.73 13.75 13.54
CA VAL A 166 -45.73 14.80 13.43
C VAL A 166 -46.10 15.94 14.38
N PHE A 167 -45.11 16.43 15.13
CA PHE A 167 -45.22 17.62 15.95
C PHE A 167 -44.07 18.57 15.64
N GLY A 168 -44.33 19.87 15.71
CA GLY A 168 -43.35 20.91 15.46
C GLY A 168 -43.10 21.75 16.70
N ASN A 169 -41.86 22.16 16.92
CA ASN A 169 -41.49 23.13 17.94
C ASN A 169 -40.39 24.07 17.42
N SER A 170 -39.80 24.90 18.29
CA SER A 170 -38.71 25.83 17.94
C SER A 170 -37.50 25.16 17.28
N TYR A 171 -37.26 23.87 17.57
CA TYR A 171 -36.11 23.11 17.08
C TYR A 171 -36.36 22.43 15.73
N GLY A 172 -37.63 22.32 15.29
CA GLY A 172 -37.98 21.74 14.00
C GLY A 172 -39.23 20.85 14.03
N LEU A 173 -39.30 19.91 13.09
CA LEU A 173 -40.39 18.94 12.91
C LEU A 173 -39.90 17.54 13.29
N PHE A 174 -40.66 16.87 14.15
CA PHE A 174 -40.30 15.59 14.74
C PHE A 174 -41.48 14.61 14.73
N SER A 175 -41.18 13.32 14.84
CA SER A 175 -42.17 12.29 15.16
C SER A 175 -41.62 11.28 16.15
N LEU A 176 -42.50 10.62 16.89
CA LEU A 176 -42.14 9.63 17.90
C LEU A 176 -42.64 8.25 17.47
N THR A 177 -41.71 7.29 17.37
CA THR A 177 -42.05 5.89 17.10
C THR A 177 -41.97 5.08 18.39
N LYS A 178 -43.02 4.31 18.70
CA LYS A 178 -43.08 3.46 19.89
C LYS A 178 -42.18 2.22 19.70
N VAL A 179 -41.40 1.89 20.72
CA VAL A 179 -40.57 0.68 20.78
C VAL A 179 -41.07 -0.20 21.92
N TYR A 180 -41.52 -1.40 21.57
CA TYR A 180 -41.92 -2.40 22.55
C TYR A 180 -40.65 -3.01 23.16
N ASN A 181 -40.49 -2.91 24.49
CA ASN A 181 -39.33 -3.34 25.33
C ASN A 181 -38.50 -2.21 26.00
N GLY A 182 -39.01 -0.99 26.08
CA GLY A 182 -38.34 0.08 26.83
C GLY A 182 -38.59 0.07 28.34
N VAL A 183 -37.72 0.76 29.08
CA VAL A 183 -37.87 1.01 30.52
C VAL A 183 -39.16 1.79 30.76
N LYS A 184 -39.98 1.32 31.72
CA LYS A 184 -41.18 2.03 32.13
C LYS A 184 -40.79 3.29 32.91
N GLY A 185 -41.28 4.44 32.45
CA GLY A 185 -41.06 5.75 33.06
C GLY A 185 -42.17 6.71 32.65
N LYS A 186 -42.37 7.77 33.43
CA LYS A 186 -43.34 8.82 33.12
C LYS A 186 -42.69 10.03 32.44
N GLU A 187 -41.40 10.25 32.70
CA GLU A 187 -40.67 11.41 32.23
C GLU A 187 -39.33 10.97 31.62
N PHE A 188 -39.04 11.50 30.43
CA PHE A 188 -37.83 11.21 29.68
C PHE A 188 -37.28 12.50 29.09
N ASN A 189 -35.97 12.68 29.17
CA ASN A 189 -35.28 13.75 28.48
C ASN A 189 -34.61 13.16 27.23
N VAL A 190 -34.84 13.81 26.09
CA VAL A 190 -34.11 13.54 24.86
C VAL A 190 -33.23 14.73 24.58
N GLU A 191 -31.95 14.47 24.38
CA GLU A 191 -30.97 15.48 24.02
C GLU A 191 -30.46 15.16 22.63
N TRP A 192 -30.36 16.18 21.79
CA TRP A 192 -29.73 16.06 20.48
C TRP A 192 -28.57 17.02 20.40
N LYS A 193 -27.45 16.52 19.87
CA LYS A 193 -26.26 17.32 19.61
C LYS A 193 -25.76 17.05 18.20
N PRO A 194 -25.17 18.06 17.53
CA PRO A 194 -24.49 17.85 16.25
C PRO A 194 -23.43 16.75 16.34
N THR A 195 -23.18 16.07 15.22
CA THR A 195 -22.20 14.98 15.15
C THR A 195 -20.82 15.40 15.66
N TYR A 196 -20.34 16.58 15.27
CA TYR A 196 -19.01 17.05 15.66
C TYR A 196 -18.90 17.24 17.19
N GLU A 197 -19.96 17.74 17.84
CA GLU A 197 -19.97 17.97 19.29
C GLU A 197 -19.97 16.63 20.04
N GLN A 198 -20.75 15.65 19.59
CA GLN A 198 -20.73 14.30 20.15
C GLN A 198 -19.37 13.62 19.95
N ALA A 199 -18.77 13.77 18.78
CA ALA A 199 -17.47 13.19 18.51
C ALA A 199 -16.37 13.81 19.39
N SER A 200 -16.41 15.13 19.58
CA SER A 200 -15.51 15.84 20.50
C SER A 200 -15.70 15.40 21.97
N LEU A 201 -16.93 15.01 22.35
CA LEU A 201 -17.21 14.44 23.66
C LEU A 201 -16.67 13.01 23.82
N PHE A 202 -16.87 12.14 22.82
CA PHE A 202 -16.53 10.71 22.92
C PHE A 202 -15.07 10.39 22.60
N ALA A 203 -14.43 11.12 21.67
CA ALA A 203 -13.05 10.85 21.25
C ALA A 203 -12.05 10.85 22.42
N PRO A 204 -12.07 11.81 23.37
CA PRO A 204 -11.17 11.81 24.53
C PRO A 204 -11.42 10.67 25.52
N MET A 205 -12.61 10.03 25.47
CA MET A 205 -12.94 8.90 26.34
C MET A 205 -12.29 7.60 25.86
N VAL A 206 -11.84 7.54 24.61
CA VAL A 206 -11.16 6.38 24.03
C VAL A 206 -9.73 6.28 24.57
N ARG A 207 -9.45 5.19 25.26
CA ARG A 207 -8.10 4.86 25.74
C ARG A 207 -7.58 3.68 24.96
N VAL A 208 -6.39 3.84 24.37
CA VAL A 208 -5.70 2.77 23.67
C VAL A 208 -4.40 2.49 24.40
N ALA A 209 -4.20 1.24 24.81
CA ALA A 209 -3.02 0.83 25.56
C ALA A 209 -2.57 -0.59 25.16
N PRO A 210 -1.27 -0.91 25.17
CA PRO A 210 -0.80 -2.25 24.86
C PRO A 210 -1.35 -3.25 25.88
N LYS A 211 -1.83 -4.41 25.40
CA LYS A 211 -2.31 -5.50 26.26
C LYS A 211 -1.14 -6.15 27.03
N ILE A 212 -0.02 -6.31 26.34
CA ILE A 212 1.25 -6.78 26.89
C ILE A 212 2.34 -5.81 26.41
N PRO A 213 3.20 -5.27 27.29
CA PRO A 213 4.31 -4.42 26.88
C PRO A 213 5.17 -5.11 25.82
N GLY A 214 5.47 -4.40 24.72
CA GLY A 214 6.25 -4.94 23.59
C GLY A 214 5.46 -5.82 22.62
N SER A 215 4.16 -6.04 22.82
CA SER A 215 3.30 -6.74 21.85
C SER A 215 2.57 -5.79 20.90
N ASN A 216 2.20 -6.26 19.71
CA ASN A 216 1.36 -5.53 18.75
C ASN A 216 -0.14 -5.65 19.04
N ILE A 217 -0.49 -6.09 20.26
CA ILE A 217 -1.87 -6.32 20.68
C ILE A 217 -2.26 -5.18 21.60
N TYR A 218 -3.28 -4.42 21.21
CA TYR A 218 -3.74 -3.24 21.93
C TYR A 218 -5.18 -3.39 22.38
N ASN A 219 -5.44 -2.89 23.58
CA ASN A 219 -6.78 -2.77 24.13
C ASN A 219 -7.31 -1.36 23.84
N ILE A 220 -8.50 -1.30 23.26
CA ILE A 220 -9.29 -0.10 23.06
C ILE A 220 -10.37 -0.10 24.15
N GLN A 221 -10.38 0.93 24.99
CA GLN A 221 -11.20 1.00 26.19
C GLN A 221 -12.03 2.28 26.21
N VAL A 222 -13.28 2.15 26.63
CA VAL A 222 -14.18 3.28 26.89
C VAL A 222 -14.83 3.08 28.25
N ASP A 223 -14.71 4.10 29.10
CA ASP A 223 -15.34 4.15 30.42
C ASP A 223 -16.61 5.02 30.33
N TYR A 224 -17.80 4.44 30.52
CA TYR A 224 -19.06 5.18 30.40
C TYR A 224 -20.16 4.67 31.33
N THR A 225 -21.20 5.49 31.55
CA THR A 225 -22.31 5.15 32.46
C THR A 225 -23.28 4.11 31.89
N ASN A 226 -23.29 3.91 30.56
CA ASN A 226 -24.10 2.92 29.87
C ASN A 226 -23.19 1.93 29.12
N SER A 227 -23.27 0.65 29.51
CA SER A 227 -22.42 -0.41 28.94
C SER A 227 -22.74 -0.72 27.47
N ALA A 228 -24.00 -0.66 27.06
CA ALA A 228 -24.40 -0.92 25.68
C ALA A 228 -23.90 0.18 24.73
N LEU A 229 -24.00 1.45 25.16
CA LEU A 229 -23.47 2.58 24.39
C LEU A 229 -21.95 2.50 24.24
N ALA A 230 -21.23 2.23 25.35
CA ALA A 230 -19.78 2.05 25.30
C ALA A 230 -19.36 0.88 24.40
N ALA A 231 -20.11 -0.22 24.40
CA ALA A 231 -19.86 -1.35 23.53
C ALA A 231 -20.08 -1.01 22.05
N ASP A 232 -21.15 -0.28 21.72
CA ASP A 232 -21.39 0.16 20.35
C ASP A 232 -20.31 1.12 19.86
N ILE A 233 -19.82 2.03 20.72
CA ILE A 233 -18.69 2.90 20.38
C ILE A 233 -17.46 2.06 20.05
N VAL A 234 -17.05 1.15 20.95
CA VAL A 234 -15.84 0.34 20.74
C VAL A 234 -15.96 -0.56 19.50
N ASN A 235 -17.10 -1.21 19.30
CA ASN A 235 -17.35 -2.08 18.15
C ASN A 235 -17.31 -1.30 16.83
N ASN A 236 -18.04 -0.18 16.75
CA ASN A 236 -18.09 0.61 15.54
C ASN A 236 -16.76 1.34 15.29
N LEU A 237 -16.03 1.73 16.33
CA LEU A 237 -14.69 2.28 16.17
C LEU A 237 -13.75 1.28 15.49
N MET A 238 -13.77 0.01 15.90
CA MET A 238 -12.98 -1.04 15.24
C MET A 238 -13.40 -1.28 13.79
N ILE A 239 -14.71 -1.26 13.50
CA ILE A 239 -15.22 -1.41 12.12
C ILE A 239 -14.78 -0.23 11.26
N ARG A 240 -14.98 1.01 11.72
CA ARG A 240 -14.64 2.22 10.97
C ARG A 240 -13.15 2.39 10.79
N TYR A 241 -12.36 1.98 11.78
CA TYR A 241 -10.91 1.93 11.67
C TYR A 241 -10.48 0.97 10.55
N LYS A 242 -11.05 -0.23 10.52
CA LYS A 242 -10.79 -1.22 9.45
C LYS A 242 -11.14 -0.65 8.08
N ASP A 243 -12.30 -0.02 7.94
CA ASP A 243 -12.74 0.58 6.68
C ASP A 243 -11.77 1.70 6.24
N ALA A 244 -11.41 2.61 7.17
CA ALA A 244 -10.46 3.69 6.89
C ALA A 244 -9.06 3.18 6.51
N SER A 245 -8.59 2.10 7.15
CA SER A 245 -7.31 1.47 6.82
C SER A 245 -7.33 0.84 5.41
N ILE A 246 -8.45 0.25 5.00
CA ILE A 246 -8.62 -0.28 3.64
C ILE A 246 -8.60 0.86 2.61
N ASP A 247 -9.32 1.96 2.89
CA ASP A 247 -9.37 3.12 2.01
C ASP A 247 -7.98 3.75 1.81
N ASP A 248 -7.23 3.94 2.90
CA ASP A 248 -5.86 4.46 2.84
C ASP A 248 -4.90 3.55 2.04
N LYS A 249 -5.01 2.22 2.26
CA LYS A 249 -4.26 1.23 1.46
C LYS A 249 -4.64 1.30 -0.02
N ASN A 250 -5.92 1.45 -0.35
CA ASN A 250 -6.37 1.58 -1.74
C ASN A 250 -5.81 2.84 -2.40
N VAL A 251 -5.77 3.98 -1.69
CA VAL A 251 -5.15 5.22 -2.16
C VAL A 251 -3.65 5.00 -2.43
N THR A 252 -2.94 4.37 -1.50
CA THR A 252 -1.51 4.06 -1.66
C THR A 252 -1.25 3.11 -2.84
N ILE A 253 -2.08 2.08 -3.02
CA ILE A 253 -1.98 1.14 -4.15
C ILE A 253 -2.20 1.87 -5.46
N LYS A 254 -3.20 2.75 -5.54
CA LYS A 254 -3.48 3.53 -6.74
C LYS A 254 -2.31 4.43 -7.11
N GLN A 255 -1.73 5.14 -6.15
CA GLN A 255 -0.54 5.97 -6.39
C GLN A 255 0.65 5.15 -6.90
N ARG A 256 0.86 3.93 -6.37
CA ARG A 256 1.91 3.02 -6.87
C ARG A 256 1.64 2.54 -8.30
N LEU A 257 0.38 2.23 -8.63
CA LEU A 257 -0.02 1.86 -9.98
C LEU A 257 0.22 3.02 -10.95
N ASP A 258 -0.19 4.23 -10.59
CA ASP A 258 0.01 5.44 -11.42
C ASP A 258 1.51 5.68 -11.68
N TYR A 259 2.37 5.45 -10.67
CA TYR A 259 3.82 5.51 -10.84
C TYR A 259 4.34 4.46 -11.83
N ILE A 260 3.92 3.20 -11.71
CA ILE A 260 4.33 2.11 -12.61
C ILE A 260 3.90 2.41 -14.05
N VAL A 261 2.66 2.84 -14.26
CA VAL A 261 2.15 3.21 -15.59
C VAL A 261 2.97 4.36 -16.19
N THR A 262 3.29 5.37 -15.40
CA THR A 262 4.11 6.50 -15.83
C THR A 262 5.53 6.05 -16.24
N GLN A 263 6.12 5.10 -15.51
CA GLN A 263 7.43 4.54 -15.86
C GLN A 263 7.38 3.69 -17.12
N LEU A 264 6.34 2.88 -17.31
CA LEU A 264 6.16 2.09 -18.55
C LEU A 264 6.08 2.99 -19.78
N ILE A 265 5.28 4.06 -19.72
CA ILE A 265 5.18 5.03 -20.83
C ILE A 265 6.52 5.71 -21.11
N ARG A 266 7.31 6.01 -20.07
CA ARG A 266 8.65 6.58 -20.25
C ARG A 266 9.60 5.60 -20.93
N ILE A 267 9.65 4.35 -20.46
CA ILE A 267 10.51 3.30 -21.02
C ILE A 267 10.16 3.04 -22.49
N ASP A 268 8.87 2.99 -22.82
CA ASP A 268 8.39 2.82 -24.19
C ASP A 268 8.91 3.95 -25.10
N ARG A 269 8.78 5.21 -24.67
CA ARG A 269 9.34 6.36 -25.40
C ARG A 269 10.86 6.35 -25.50
N ASP A 270 11.55 5.94 -24.43
CA ASP A 270 13.00 5.86 -24.42
C ASP A 270 13.48 4.76 -25.39
N LEU A 271 12.79 3.63 -25.46
CA LEU A 271 13.04 2.56 -26.44
C LEU A 271 12.81 3.04 -27.88
N ASP A 272 11.68 3.69 -28.17
CA ASP A 272 11.39 4.28 -29.49
C ASP A 272 12.49 5.27 -29.91
N SER A 273 12.92 6.11 -28.98
CA SER A 273 14.02 7.07 -29.20
C SER A 273 15.35 6.38 -29.46
N ILE A 274 15.68 5.31 -28.72
CA ILE A 274 16.89 4.52 -28.94
C ILE A 274 16.85 3.82 -30.30
N GLU A 275 15.70 3.27 -30.68
CA GLU A 275 15.51 2.61 -31.97
C GLU A 275 15.62 3.60 -33.14
N ALA A 276 15.02 4.79 -33.01
CA ALA A 276 15.20 5.88 -33.97
C ALA A 276 16.67 6.31 -34.09
N LYS A 277 17.38 6.48 -32.96
CA LYS A 277 18.83 6.77 -32.96
C LYS A 277 19.64 5.67 -33.61
N ARG A 278 19.27 4.40 -33.40
CA ARG A 278 19.92 3.24 -34.04
C ARG A 278 19.73 3.28 -35.56
N ILE A 279 18.53 3.56 -36.05
CA ILE A 279 18.24 3.68 -37.48
C ILE A 279 19.03 4.82 -38.11
N ILE A 280 19.05 6.00 -37.47
CA ILE A 280 19.86 7.15 -37.92
C ILE A 280 21.34 6.75 -37.99
N TYR A 281 21.87 6.12 -36.94
CA TYR A 281 23.27 5.67 -36.90
C TYR A 281 23.61 4.67 -38.02
N ILE A 282 22.74 3.70 -38.30
CA ILE A 282 22.92 2.73 -39.39
C ILE A 282 22.96 3.45 -40.75
N ASN A 283 22.06 4.41 -40.97
CA ASN A 283 21.98 5.17 -42.22
C ASN A 283 23.15 6.13 -42.42
N GLU A 284 23.53 6.92 -41.40
CA GLU A 284 24.64 7.88 -41.47
C GLU A 284 25.98 7.18 -41.72
N ASN A 285 26.17 6.00 -41.13
CA ASN A 285 27.40 5.22 -41.30
C ASN A 285 27.33 4.21 -42.47
N ASN A 286 26.29 4.26 -43.31
CA ASN A 286 26.06 3.33 -44.42
C ASN A 286 26.24 1.85 -44.02
N MET A 287 25.94 1.50 -42.75
CA MET A 287 26.15 0.15 -42.22
C MET A 287 25.08 -0.84 -42.69
N SER A 288 24.03 -0.35 -43.34
CA SER A 288 22.88 -1.12 -43.84
C SER A 288 23.26 -2.23 -44.83
N ALA A 289 24.47 -2.20 -45.40
CA ALA A 289 24.87 -3.10 -46.48
C ALA A 289 26.25 -3.74 -46.28
N TYR A 290 26.83 -3.77 -45.07
CA TYR A 290 28.20 -4.30 -44.89
C TYR A 290 28.33 -5.75 -45.38
N GLU A 291 27.34 -6.60 -45.14
CA GLU A 291 27.34 -8.00 -45.61
C GLU A 291 27.17 -8.11 -47.12
N ALA A 292 26.22 -7.36 -47.72
CA ALA A 292 25.98 -7.37 -49.16
C ALA A 292 27.15 -6.74 -49.94
N GLN A 293 27.76 -5.68 -49.41
CA GLN A 293 28.90 -4.98 -49.99
C GLN A 293 30.19 -5.79 -49.85
N SER A 294 30.38 -6.47 -48.72
CA SER A 294 31.50 -7.41 -48.53
C SER A 294 31.40 -8.60 -49.49
N ALA A 295 30.22 -9.19 -49.65
CA ALA A 295 29.99 -10.26 -50.62
C ALA A 295 30.23 -9.82 -52.07
N ALA A 296 29.75 -8.63 -52.45
CA ALA A 296 29.99 -8.05 -53.78
C ALA A 296 31.48 -7.75 -54.01
N LEU A 297 32.21 -7.26 -53.00
CA LEU A 297 33.64 -7.01 -53.09
C LEU A 297 34.43 -8.33 -53.24
N PHE A 298 34.04 -9.38 -52.52
CA PHE A 298 34.65 -10.71 -52.63
C PHE A 298 34.43 -11.34 -54.02
N ASP A 299 33.24 -11.15 -54.60
CA ASP A 299 32.92 -11.61 -55.97
C ASP A 299 33.75 -10.85 -57.02
N ILE A 300 33.87 -9.52 -56.90
CA ILE A 300 34.74 -8.71 -57.78
C ILE A 300 36.21 -9.16 -57.64
N GLN A 301 36.69 -9.37 -56.42
CA GLN A 301 38.05 -9.82 -56.15
C GLN A 301 38.31 -11.19 -56.79
N THR A 302 37.39 -12.15 -56.62
CA THR A 302 37.52 -13.50 -57.17
C THR A 302 37.54 -13.49 -58.70
N ARG A 303 36.64 -12.72 -59.34
CA ARG A 303 36.64 -12.56 -60.80
C ARG A 303 37.91 -11.90 -61.32
N SER A 304 38.44 -10.92 -60.60
CA SER A 304 39.72 -10.28 -60.95
C SER A 304 40.89 -11.26 -60.85
N ASP A 305 40.94 -12.05 -59.78
CA ASP A 305 41.99 -13.05 -59.57
C ASP A 305 41.94 -14.16 -60.65
N GLU A 306 40.74 -14.61 -61.03
CA GLU A 306 40.54 -15.53 -62.16
C GLU A 306 41.05 -14.95 -63.49
N GLN A 307 40.76 -13.67 -63.77
CA GLN A 307 41.26 -13.00 -64.97
C GLN A 307 42.78 -12.88 -64.99
N ILE A 308 43.39 -12.51 -63.86
CA ILE A 308 44.86 -12.43 -63.71
C ILE A 308 45.48 -13.80 -63.93
N GLN A 309 44.88 -14.86 -63.38
CA GLN A 309 45.42 -16.22 -63.52
C GLN A 309 45.33 -16.72 -64.97
N ASN A 310 44.22 -16.46 -65.65
CA ASN A 310 44.07 -16.75 -67.08
C ASN A 310 45.11 -16.03 -67.94
N GLN A 311 45.35 -14.74 -67.68
CA GLN A 311 46.39 -13.98 -68.38
C GLN A 311 47.80 -14.49 -68.09
N LYS A 312 48.12 -14.83 -66.83
CA LYS A 312 49.41 -15.44 -66.47
C LYS A 312 49.62 -16.77 -67.21
N GLN A 313 48.60 -17.61 -67.32
CA GLN A 313 48.71 -18.86 -68.06
C GLN A 313 48.98 -18.60 -69.56
N GLN A 314 48.33 -17.61 -70.16
CA GLN A 314 48.60 -17.20 -71.54
C GLN A 314 50.04 -16.71 -71.71
N LEU A 315 50.57 -15.91 -70.78
CA LEU A 315 51.96 -15.46 -70.81
C LEU A 315 52.95 -16.62 -70.70
N VAL A 316 52.73 -17.56 -69.80
CA VAL A 316 53.60 -18.75 -69.67
C VAL A 316 53.63 -19.56 -70.97
N ILE A 317 52.50 -19.71 -71.65
CA ILE A 317 52.43 -20.39 -72.95
C ILE A 317 53.22 -19.60 -74.00
N ILE A 318 53.06 -18.28 -74.07
CA ILE A 318 53.79 -17.41 -75.00
C ILE A 318 55.30 -17.45 -74.73
N ASP A 319 55.73 -17.41 -73.46
CA ASP A 319 57.13 -17.48 -73.07
C ASP A 319 57.74 -18.84 -73.43
N LEU A 320 57.01 -19.94 -73.19
CA LEU A 320 57.44 -21.28 -73.58
C LEU A 320 57.55 -21.41 -75.10
N MET A 321 56.61 -20.85 -75.86
CA MET A 321 56.69 -20.80 -77.32
C MET A 321 57.87 -19.95 -77.80
N THR A 322 58.11 -18.79 -77.18
CA THR A 322 59.22 -17.90 -77.52
C THR A 322 60.56 -18.56 -77.22
N ALA A 323 60.69 -19.24 -76.08
CA ALA A 323 61.89 -19.99 -75.71
C ALA A 323 62.12 -21.17 -76.67
N TYR A 324 61.07 -21.93 -77.01
CA TYR A 324 61.14 -23.03 -77.96
C TYR A 324 61.60 -22.57 -79.35
N LEU A 325 61.06 -21.44 -79.83
CA LEU A 325 61.43 -20.84 -81.11
C LEU A 325 62.84 -20.22 -81.14
N LYS A 326 63.37 -19.79 -79.99
CA LYS A 326 64.73 -19.22 -79.88
C LYS A 326 65.83 -20.27 -79.77
N ASP A 327 65.50 -21.51 -79.41
CA ASP A 327 66.46 -22.60 -79.29
C ASP A 327 66.93 -23.04 -80.69
N SER A 328 68.23 -22.88 -80.96
CA SER A 328 68.84 -23.19 -82.25
C SER A 328 68.76 -24.67 -82.62
N MET A 329 68.52 -25.54 -81.63
CA MET A 329 68.29 -26.98 -81.81
C MET A 329 66.90 -27.30 -82.38
N ASN A 330 65.92 -26.40 -82.22
CA ASN A 330 64.52 -26.60 -82.64
C ASN A 330 64.14 -25.85 -83.94
N ASN A 331 65.12 -25.26 -84.64
CA ASN A 331 64.91 -24.38 -85.80
C ASN A 331 64.12 -25.03 -86.96
N PHE A 332 64.03 -26.36 -86.99
CA PHE A 332 63.38 -27.13 -88.05
C PHE A 332 62.33 -28.13 -87.50
N GLU A 333 61.99 -28.04 -86.22
CA GLU A 333 60.91 -28.77 -85.60
C GLU A 333 59.57 -28.03 -85.69
N LYS A 334 58.47 -28.77 -85.45
CA LYS A 334 57.15 -28.16 -85.31
C LYS A 334 57.00 -27.65 -83.88
N THR A 335 56.37 -26.49 -83.72
CA THR A 335 55.99 -26.00 -82.40
C THR A 335 54.82 -26.82 -81.84
N PRO A 336 54.75 -27.06 -80.50
CA PRO A 336 53.59 -27.67 -79.86
C PRO A 336 52.30 -26.86 -80.08
N SER A 337 51.14 -27.54 -80.05
CA SER A 337 49.85 -27.04 -80.56
C SER A 337 49.37 -25.67 -80.04
N THR A 338 48.71 -24.92 -80.93
CA THR A 338 48.04 -23.61 -80.74
C THR A 338 46.79 -23.62 -79.87
N LEU A 339 46.46 -24.74 -79.21
CA LEU A 339 45.13 -24.96 -78.61
C LEU A 339 44.77 -24.02 -77.45
N SER A 340 45.74 -23.25 -76.94
CA SER A 340 45.58 -22.34 -75.80
C SER A 340 45.90 -20.87 -76.13
N ILE A 341 46.15 -20.53 -77.40
CA ILE A 341 46.41 -19.14 -77.83
C ILE A 341 45.06 -18.48 -78.13
N SER A 342 44.71 -17.46 -77.36
CA SER A 342 43.50 -16.65 -77.52
C SER A 342 43.60 -15.62 -78.65
N ASP A 343 44.82 -15.20 -79.02
CA ASP A 343 45.07 -14.26 -80.12
C ASP A 343 44.97 -14.96 -81.48
N LEU A 344 43.96 -14.57 -82.25
CA LEU A 344 43.63 -15.11 -83.57
C LEU A 344 44.75 -14.88 -84.60
N ALA A 345 45.44 -13.74 -84.53
CA ALA A 345 46.53 -13.43 -85.47
C ALA A 345 47.75 -14.31 -85.17
N LEU A 346 48.12 -14.45 -83.90
CA LEU A 346 49.24 -15.29 -83.47
C LEU A 346 48.98 -16.77 -83.79
N SER A 347 47.76 -17.26 -83.54
CA SER A 347 47.35 -18.63 -83.90
C SER A 347 47.49 -18.89 -85.40
N SER A 348 47.09 -17.93 -86.25
CA SER A 348 47.26 -18.03 -87.70
C SER A 348 48.73 -18.06 -88.13
N MET A 349 49.59 -17.26 -87.50
CA MET A 349 51.02 -17.21 -87.80
C MET A 349 51.73 -18.52 -87.41
N VAL A 350 51.43 -19.07 -86.23
CA VAL A 350 51.98 -20.36 -85.77
C VAL A 350 51.48 -21.51 -86.67
N GLY A 351 50.22 -21.49 -87.08
CA GLY A 351 49.66 -22.45 -88.04
C GLY A 351 50.41 -22.44 -89.38
N GLY A 352 50.63 -21.25 -89.95
CA GLY A 352 51.40 -21.08 -91.19
C GLY A 352 52.87 -21.54 -91.05
N TYR A 353 53.52 -21.22 -89.93
CA TYR A 353 54.89 -21.68 -89.65
C TYR A 353 54.99 -23.21 -89.61
N ASN A 354 54.09 -23.87 -88.88
CA ASN A 354 54.08 -25.35 -88.78
C ASN A 354 53.81 -26.02 -90.14
N GLN A 355 53.00 -25.39 -91.00
CA GLN A 355 52.72 -25.86 -92.35
C GLN A 355 53.97 -25.76 -93.25
N MET A 356 54.71 -24.66 -93.19
CA MET A 356 55.97 -24.51 -93.93
C MET A 356 57.05 -25.50 -93.46
N GLN A 357 57.15 -25.77 -92.16
CA GLN A 357 58.07 -26.79 -91.63
C GLN A 357 57.69 -28.20 -92.06
N LEU A 358 56.39 -28.51 -92.12
CA LEU A 358 55.86 -29.76 -92.69
C LEU A 358 56.25 -29.93 -94.15
N GLU A 359 56.05 -28.89 -94.95
CA GLU A 359 56.36 -28.88 -96.38
C GLU A 359 57.86 -29.02 -96.63
N ARG A 360 58.69 -28.35 -95.82
CA ARG A 360 60.14 -28.54 -95.85
C ARG A 360 60.55 -29.98 -95.51
N LYS A 361 60.02 -30.58 -94.43
CA LYS A 361 60.31 -31.98 -94.09
C LYS A 361 59.92 -32.92 -95.24
N ARG A 362 58.75 -32.71 -95.83
CA ARG A 362 58.29 -33.46 -97.01
C ARG A 362 59.23 -33.29 -98.21
N MET A 363 59.70 -32.07 -98.49
CA MET A 363 60.65 -31.81 -99.58
C MET A 363 62.04 -32.41 -99.34
N LEU A 364 62.48 -32.50 -98.07
CA LEU A 364 63.73 -33.16 -97.69
C LEU A 364 63.62 -34.68 -97.82
N GLU A 365 62.50 -35.28 -97.39
CA GLU A 365 62.23 -36.72 -97.56
C GLU A 365 62.09 -37.11 -99.03
N GLN A 366 61.53 -36.24 -99.88
CA GLN A 366 61.42 -36.47 -101.33
C GLN A 366 62.74 -36.30 -102.11
N LYS A 367 63.78 -35.72 -101.48
CA LYS A 367 65.10 -35.52 -102.10
C LYS A 367 66.11 -36.62 -101.77
N ILE A 368 65.70 -37.71 -101.11
CA ILE A 368 66.54 -38.89 -100.85
C ILE A 368 66.16 -39.99 -101.86
N PRO A 369 67.01 -40.32 -102.85
CA PRO A 369 66.79 -41.43 -103.78
C PRO A 369 66.97 -42.78 -103.06
N GLU A 370 66.04 -43.73 -103.24
CA GLU A 370 66.31 -45.16 -103.01
C GLU A 370 67.23 -45.69 -104.13
N GLU A 371 68.53 -45.36 -104.05
CA GLU A 371 69.66 -46.10 -104.65
C GLU A 371 71.01 -45.52 -104.14
N ASN A 372 71.43 -46.00 -102.96
CA ASN A 372 72.78 -46.24 -102.38
C ASN A 372 73.96 -45.29 -102.70
N PRO A 373 74.71 -44.70 -101.73
CA PRO A 373 74.68 -44.74 -100.26
C PRO A 373 73.81 -43.67 -99.58
#